data_AF-A0A646KMB3-F1
#
_entry.id   AF-A0A646KMB3-F1
#
_cell.length_a   1.000
_cell.length_b   1.000
_cell.length_c   1.000
_cell.angle_alpha   90.00
_cell.angle_beta   90.00
_cell.angle_gamma   90.00
#
_symmetry.space_group_name_H-M   'P 1'
#
loop_
_entity.id
_entity.type
_entity.pdbx_description
1 polymer ?
#
loop_
_entity_poly.entity_id
_entity_poly.type
_entity_poly.pdbx_seq_one_letter_code
_entity_poly.pdbx_strand_id
1 'polypeptide(L)'
;MARKPPERPRWYFSLRSPYAWFAFRDLLEHHREVADAIDWLPCWEPDPPTAGLLAGIELPWVPMSRAKSFYVLKDTRRLARERGLSMSWPVDPDPHWDVPHLGFLAAEEAGRGREFVSLAYQERWEKGRDICDREVIASIAGRLGLDPGGVADACDDPWFQRAGAERLTRSYHDGVFGVPFFIRGREPFFGVDRLPAYARAHREGGPLPAPGAAARSGEPLAGLLPAGLDSGPGGGCG
;
A
#
# COMPACT_ATOMS: atom_id res chain seq x y z
N MET A 1 -30.27 -16.77 -1.39
CA MET A 1 -28.87 -16.53 -1.00
C MET A 1 -28.80 -15.15 -0.36
N ALA A 2 -28.38 -15.04 0.90
CA ALA A 2 -28.19 -13.75 1.56
C ALA A 2 -27.09 -12.96 0.84
N ARG A 3 -27.33 -11.68 0.53
CA ARG A 3 -26.36 -10.82 -0.15
C ARG A 3 -25.24 -10.52 0.85
N LYS A 4 -23.99 -10.91 0.54
CA LYS A 4 -22.80 -10.55 1.34
C LYS A 4 -22.85 -9.02 1.58
N PRO A 5 -22.65 -8.52 2.81
CA PRO A 5 -22.62 -7.09 3.06
C PRO A 5 -21.58 -6.43 2.13
N PRO A 6 -21.85 -5.21 1.64
CA PRO A 6 -20.90 -4.52 0.78
C PRO A 6 -19.58 -4.37 1.54
N GLU A 7 -18.50 -4.83 0.92
CA GLU A 7 -17.18 -4.72 1.54
C GLU A 7 -16.82 -3.25 1.72
N ARG A 8 -16.21 -2.93 2.86
CA ARG A 8 -15.79 -1.57 3.16
C ARG A 8 -14.78 -1.10 2.09
N PRO A 9 -14.89 0.16 1.65
CA PRO A 9 -13.85 0.80 0.87
C PRO A 9 -12.51 0.72 1.61
N ARG A 10 -11.43 0.60 0.86
CA ARG A 10 -10.11 0.28 1.42
C ARG A 10 -9.01 0.90 0.60
N TRP A 11 -7.86 1.08 1.23
CA TRP A 11 -6.63 1.40 0.53
C TRP A 11 -5.51 0.49 0.98
N TYR A 12 -4.64 0.18 0.03
CA TYR A 12 -3.44 -0.60 0.19
C TYR A 12 -2.23 0.33 0.18
N PHE A 13 -1.36 0.13 1.16
CA PHE A 13 -0.17 0.95 1.36
C PHE A 13 1.05 0.09 1.69
N SER A 14 2.22 0.67 1.49
CA SER A 14 3.48 0.12 2.00
C SER A 14 4.24 1.22 2.71
N LEU A 15 4.85 0.91 3.85
CA LEU A 15 5.75 1.82 4.55
C LEU A 15 7.03 2.11 3.74
N ARG A 16 7.36 1.23 2.78
CA ARG A 16 8.46 1.42 1.81
C ARG A 16 8.19 2.47 0.75
N SER A 17 6.92 2.78 0.44
CA SER A 17 6.56 3.59 -0.72
C SER A 17 6.45 5.09 -0.40
N PRO A 18 7.21 5.96 -1.10
CA PRO A 18 7.07 7.41 -0.91
C PRO A 18 5.74 7.95 -1.46
N TYR A 19 5.19 7.33 -2.51
CA TYR A 19 3.87 7.70 -3.03
C TYR A 19 2.75 7.35 -2.05
N ALA A 20 2.90 6.25 -1.30
CA ALA A 20 1.94 5.91 -0.24
C ALA A 20 2.03 6.89 0.94
N TRP A 21 3.22 7.41 1.25
CA TRP A 21 3.39 8.50 2.21
C TRP A 21 2.68 9.79 1.78
N PHE A 22 2.83 10.20 0.52
CA PHE A 22 2.07 11.36 0.01
C PHE A 22 0.57 11.13 0.05
N ALA A 23 0.09 9.96 -0.36
CA ALA A 23 -1.33 9.62 -0.26
C ALA A 23 -1.84 9.64 1.19
N PHE A 24 -1.04 9.14 2.15
CA PHE A 24 -1.33 9.22 3.57
C PHE A 24 -1.49 10.67 4.05
N ARG A 25 -0.54 11.55 3.67
CA ARG A 25 -0.59 12.98 4.02
C ARG A 25 -1.84 13.64 3.42
N ASP A 26 -2.05 13.48 2.12
CA ASP A 26 -3.18 14.06 1.39
C ASP A 26 -4.52 13.54 1.94
N LEU A 27 -4.62 12.25 2.33
CA LEU A 27 -5.78 11.69 3.00
C LEU A 27 -6.08 12.39 4.32
N LEU A 28 -5.08 12.55 5.20
CA LEU A 28 -5.29 13.11 6.53
C LEU A 28 -5.48 14.64 6.54
N GLU A 29 -4.92 15.34 5.56
CA GLU A 29 -4.98 16.80 5.43
C GLU A 29 -6.19 17.28 4.63
N HIS A 30 -6.61 16.54 3.60
CA HIS A 30 -7.62 17.01 2.65
C HIS A 30 -8.86 16.12 2.55
N HIS A 31 -8.78 14.87 3.00
CA HIS A 31 -9.85 13.87 2.85
C HIS A 31 -10.06 13.05 4.13
N ARG A 32 -10.03 13.71 5.30
CA ARG A 32 -10.09 13.05 6.61
C ARG A 32 -11.33 12.18 6.78
N GLU A 33 -12.47 12.64 6.25
CA GLU A 33 -13.72 11.88 6.23
C GLU A 33 -13.59 10.56 5.46
N VAL A 34 -12.82 10.55 4.38
CA VAL A 34 -12.53 9.34 3.61
C VAL A 34 -11.57 8.45 4.39
N ALA A 35 -10.51 9.04 4.95
CA ALA A 35 -9.53 8.32 5.76
C ALA A 35 -10.18 7.57 6.95
N ASP A 36 -11.20 8.17 7.55
CA ASP A 36 -11.97 7.59 8.67
C ASP A 36 -12.92 6.47 8.23
N ALA A 37 -13.43 6.53 7.02
CA ALA A 37 -14.43 5.59 6.50
C ALA A 37 -13.84 4.34 5.82
N ILE A 38 -12.53 4.28 5.59
CA ILE A 38 -11.87 3.22 4.81
C ILE A 38 -11.03 2.28 5.68
N ASP A 39 -10.87 1.03 5.25
CA ASP A 39 -9.89 0.10 5.83
C ASP A 39 -8.48 0.41 5.32
N TRP A 40 -7.48 0.30 6.21
CA TRP A 40 -6.06 0.54 5.91
C TRP A 40 -5.35 -0.80 5.86
N LEU A 41 -4.89 -1.22 4.68
CA LEU A 41 -4.33 -2.55 4.47
C LEU A 41 -2.87 -2.46 4.05
N PRO A 42 -1.93 -3.02 4.83
CA PRO A 42 -0.54 -3.07 4.42
C PRO A 42 -0.38 -4.10 3.30
N CYS A 43 0.50 -3.81 2.35
CA CYS A 43 1.03 -4.80 1.43
C CYS A 43 2.50 -4.45 1.12
N TRP A 44 3.32 -5.48 1.04
CA TRP A 44 4.76 -5.36 0.86
C TRP A 44 5.29 -6.67 0.25
N GLU A 45 6.57 -6.65 -0.08
CA GLU A 45 7.33 -7.84 -0.45
C GLU A 45 7.79 -8.52 0.85
N PRO A 46 7.20 -9.66 1.26
CA PRO A 46 7.46 -10.26 2.55
C PRO A 46 8.82 -10.95 2.64
N ASP A 47 9.36 -11.00 3.84
CA ASP A 47 10.57 -11.77 4.14
C ASP A 47 10.27 -13.29 4.19
N PRO A 48 11.29 -14.18 4.11
CA PRO A 48 11.09 -15.61 3.90
C PRO A 48 10.09 -16.31 4.85
N PRO A 49 10.04 -16.00 6.17
CA PRO A 49 9.06 -16.62 7.06
C PRO A 49 7.62 -16.34 6.65
N THR A 50 7.27 -15.08 6.39
CA THR A 50 5.92 -14.69 5.96
C THR A 50 5.63 -15.12 4.52
N ALA A 51 6.63 -15.03 3.63
CA ALA A 51 6.51 -15.48 2.24
C ALA A 51 6.15 -16.98 2.14
N GLY A 52 6.73 -17.82 3.00
CA GLY A 52 6.46 -19.25 3.04
C GLY A 52 4.99 -19.62 3.38
N LEU A 53 4.22 -18.66 3.91
CA LEU A 53 2.82 -18.85 4.28
C LEU A 53 1.82 -18.51 3.16
N LEU A 54 2.27 -17.97 2.02
CA LEU A 54 1.40 -17.49 0.94
C LEU A 54 0.72 -18.61 0.11
N ALA A 55 0.84 -19.88 0.52
CA ALA A 55 0.10 -21.02 -0.05
C ALA A 55 0.12 -21.11 -1.59
N GLY A 56 1.25 -20.77 -2.22
CA GLY A 56 1.43 -20.82 -3.68
C GLY A 56 0.98 -19.56 -4.43
N ILE A 57 0.62 -18.48 -3.73
CA ILE A 57 0.40 -17.16 -4.31
C ILE A 57 1.75 -16.50 -4.60
N GLU A 58 1.92 -16.05 -5.84
CA GLU A 58 3.01 -15.18 -6.25
C GLU A 58 2.51 -13.74 -6.30
N LEU A 59 3.09 -12.88 -5.45
CA LEU A 59 2.75 -11.46 -5.42
C LEU A 59 3.40 -10.76 -6.63
N PRO A 60 2.71 -9.80 -7.28
CA PRO A 60 3.21 -9.13 -8.48
C PRO A 60 4.26 -8.05 -8.19
N TRP A 61 5.19 -8.30 -7.27
CA TRP A 61 6.25 -7.38 -6.90
C TRP A 61 7.47 -7.60 -7.79
N VAL A 62 7.85 -6.56 -8.53
CA VAL A 62 9.00 -6.61 -9.43
C VAL A 62 10.05 -5.59 -8.96
N PRO A 63 11.32 -6.00 -8.77
CA PRO A 63 12.40 -5.08 -8.50
C PRO A 63 12.45 -3.96 -9.56
N MET A 64 12.54 -2.72 -9.10
CA MET A 64 12.61 -1.58 -10.02
C MET A 64 13.92 -1.60 -10.81
N SER A 65 13.83 -1.32 -12.11
CA SER A 65 15.02 -1.04 -12.92
C SER A 65 15.73 0.21 -12.40
N ARG A 66 17.04 0.32 -12.65
CA ARG A 66 17.84 1.49 -12.26
C ARG A 66 17.24 2.81 -12.80
N ALA A 67 16.73 2.80 -14.04
CA ALA A 67 16.10 3.96 -14.65
C ALA A 67 14.82 4.37 -13.90
N LYS A 68 13.96 3.40 -13.57
CA LYS A 68 12.74 3.63 -12.77
C LYS A 68 13.07 4.16 -11.38
N SER A 69 14.03 3.56 -10.68
CA SER A 69 14.46 4.03 -9.35
C SER A 69 14.96 5.49 -9.37
N PHE A 70 15.74 5.89 -10.38
CA PHE A 70 16.18 7.28 -10.52
C PHE A 70 15.03 8.24 -10.85
N TYR A 71 14.07 7.80 -11.65
CA TYR A 71 12.87 8.60 -11.91
C TYR A 71 12.09 8.83 -10.62
N VAL A 72 11.78 7.76 -9.86
CA VAL A 72 11.05 7.84 -8.60
C VAL A 72 11.75 8.78 -7.61
N LEU A 73 13.08 8.72 -7.50
CA LEU A 73 13.83 9.66 -6.65
C LEU A 73 13.62 11.12 -7.04
N LYS A 74 13.72 11.44 -8.34
CA LYS A 74 13.52 12.81 -8.85
C LYS A 74 12.08 13.26 -8.68
N ASP A 75 11.14 12.38 -8.95
CA ASP A 75 9.71 12.66 -8.90
C ASP A 75 9.23 12.89 -7.48
N THR A 76 9.65 12.03 -6.55
CA THR A 76 9.34 12.18 -5.13
C THR A 76 9.84 13.51 -4.59
N ARG A 77 11.03 13.98 -5.00
CA ARG A 77 11.53 15.31 -4.64
C ARG A 77 10.68 16.45 -5.21
N ARG A 78 10.14 16.32 -6.43
CA ARG A 78 9.21 17.30 -7.00
C ARG A 78 7.92 17.37 -6.20
N LEU A 79 7.32 16.22 -5.94
CA LEU A 79 6.06 16.11 -5.19
C LEU A 79 6.18 16.60 -3.74
N ALA A 80 7.31 16.32 -3.09
CA ALA A 80 7.59 16.86 -1.75
C ALA A 80 7.69 18.39 -1.79
N ARG A 81 8.41 18.96 -2.75
CA ARG A 81 8.54 20.42 -2.92
C ARG A 81 7.20 21.09 -3.21
N GLU A 82 6.37 20.49 -4.07
CA GLU A 82 5.02 20.99 -4.38
C GLU A 82 4.11 21.02 -3.15
N ARG A 83 4.29 20.08 -2.21
CA ARG A 83 3.57 20.02 -0.93
C ARG A 83 4.23 20.83 0.20
N GLY A 84 5.36 21.49 -0.06
CA GLY A 84 6.13 22.19 0.98
C GLY A 84 6.70 21.26 2.05
N LEU A 85 6.91 19.98 1.73
CA LEU A 85 7.41 18.96 2.66
C LEU A 85 8.94 18.90 2.63
N SER A 86 9.54 18.86 3.81
CA SER A 86 10.95 18.47 3.99
C SER A 86 11.05 16.95 3.96
N MET A 87 11.85 16.42 3.02
CA MET A 87 12.02 14.98 2.84
C MET A 87 13.49 14.58 2.97
N SER A 88 13.74 13.55 3.77
CA SER A 88 15.00 12.84 3.88
C SER A 88 14.84 11.48 3.20
N TRP A 89 15.68 11.19 2.21
CA TRP A 89 15.64 9.88 1.55
C TRP A 89 16.30 8.83 2.47
N PRO A 90 15.56 7.81 2.94
CA PRO A 90 16.10 6.78 3.82
C PRO A 90 17.10 5.90 3.08
N VAL A 91 18.03 5.33 3.84
CA VAL A 91 18.96 4.29 3.37
C VAL A 91 18.67 3.06 4.22
N ASP A 92 18.35 1.95 3.56
CA ASP A 92 18.04 0.67 4.18
C ASP A 92 19.16 -0.32 3.77
N PRO A 93 20.22 -0.51 4.58
CA PRO A 93 21.39 -1.30 4.20
C PRO A 93 21.08 -2.80 4.06
N ASP A 94 20.22 -3.31 4.95
CA ASP A 94 19.77 -4.70 5.00
C ASP A 94 18.25 -4.72 5.26
N PRO A 95 17.44 -4.50 4.21
CA PRO A 95 16.00 -4.28 4.39
C PRO A 95 15.27 -5.57 4.79
N HIS A 96 14.60 -5.52 5.93
CA HIS A 96 13.69 -6.56 6.43
C HIS A 96 12.30 -5.93 6.63
N TRP A 97 11.45 -6.04 5.61
CA TRP A 97 10.18 -5.31 5.54
C TRP A 97 9.09 -5.90 6.44
N ASP A 98 9.24 -7.12 6.92
CA ASP A 98 8.36 -7.71 7.92
C ASP A 98 8.43 -6.93 9.25
N VAL A 99 9.58 -6.37 9.64
CA VAL A 99 9.71 -5.56 10.89
C VAL A 99 8.70 -4.41 10.96
N PRO A 100 8.68 -3.45 10.01
CA PRO A 100 7.74 -2.34 10.09
C PRO A 100 6.29 -2.75 9.78
N HIS A 101 6.06 -3.73 8.90
CA HIS A 101 4.69 -4.08 8.48
C HIS A 101 3.98 -5.03 9.47
N LEU A 102 4.69 -5.96 10.09
CA LEU A 102 4.13 -6.79 11.17
C LEU A 102 4.06 -6.00 12.48
N GLY A 103 4.99 -5.09 12.74
CA GLY A 103 4.86 -4.10 13.81
C GLY A 103 3.62 -3.21 13.66
N PHE A 104 3.27 -2.82 12.42
CA PHE A 104 2.00 -2.15 12.16
C PHE A 104 0.79 -3.02 12.57
N LEU A 105 0.78 -4.32 12.26
CA LEU A 105 -0.32 -5.21 12.66
C LEU A 105 -0.42 -5.34 14.19
N ALA A 106 0.72 -5.39 14.90
CA ALA A 106 0.74 -5.37 16.36
C ALA A 106 0.15 -4.08 16.93
N ALA A 107 0.49 -2.93 16.34
CA ALA A 107 -0.10 -1.65 16.72
C ALA A 107 -1.59 -1.56 16.35
N GLU A 108 -2.01 -2.13 15.21
CA GLU A 108 -3.42 -2.20 14.79
C GLU A 108 -4.27 -2.98 15.79
N GLU A 109 -3.79 -4.14 16.26
CA GLU A 109 -4.47 -4.97 17.27
C GLU A 109 -4.67 -4.19 18.59
N ALA A 110 -3.70 -3.33 18.95
CA ALA A 110 -3.80 -2.44 20.10
C ALA A 110 -4.60 -1.14 19.83
N GLY A 111 -5.23 -1.00 18.65
CA GLY A 111 -6.04 0.16 18.27
C GLY A 111 -5.23 1.41 17.91
N ARG A 112 -3.92 1.28 17.64
CA ARG A 112 -2.97 2.39 17.36
C ARG A 112 -2.34 2.33 15.98
N GLY A 113 -2.90 1.52 15.06
CA GLY A 113 -2.32 1.30 13.73
C GLY A 113 -2.16 2.58 12.90
N ARG A 114 -3.11 3.52 12.97
CA ARG A 114 -3.04 4.78 12.20
C ARG A 114 -1.91 5.69 12.71
N GLU A 115 -1.79 5.83 14.02
CA GLU A 115 -0.71 6.58 14.65
C GLU A 115 0.65 5.93 14.41
N PHE A 116 0.71 4.60 14.40
CA PHE A 116 1.92 3.86 14.01
C PHE A 116 2.34 4.21 12.57
N VAL A 117 1.43 4.15 11.60
CA VAL A 117 1.74 4.54 10.20
C VAL A 117 2.24 5.98 10.14
N SER A 118 1.59 6.90 10.87
CA SER A 118 2.02 8.30 10.92
C SER A 118 3.46 8.44 11.43
N LEU A 119 3.81 7.74 12.51
CA LEU A 119 5.14 7.80 13.11
C LEU A 119 6.19 7.10 12.24
N ALA A 120 5.86 5.94 11.67
CA ALA A 120 6.76 5.21 10.77
C ALA A 120 7.11 6.04 9.52
N TYR A 121 6.11 6.70 8.92
CA TYR A 121 6.38 7.60 7.80
C TYR A 121 7.18 8.83 8.18
N GLN A 122 6.97 9.40 9.38
CA GLN A 122 7.80 10.48 9.90
C GLN A 122 9.26 10.03 10.08
N GLU A 123 9.50 8.92 10.78
CA GLU A 123 10.86 8.40 10.99
C GLU A 123 11.56 8.11 9.67
N ARG A 124 10.84 7.53 8.70
CA ARG A 124 11.39 7.17 7.40
C ARG A 124 11.63 8.36 6.48
N TRP A 125 10.59 9.13 6.17
CA TRP A 125 10.61 10.08 5.06
C TRP A 125 10.93 11.51 5.48
N GLU A 126 10.69 11.86 6.74
CA GLU A 126 11.05 13.19 7.26
C GLU A 126 12.45 13.13 7.91
N LYS A 127 12.72 12.08 8.70
CA LYS A 127 13.99 11.94 9.44
C LYS A 127 15.02 11.03 8.77
N GLY A 128 14.65 10.29 7.71
CA GLY A 128 15.59 9.46 6.95
C GLY A 128 16.10 8.23 7.70
N ARG A 129 15.38 7.79 8.75
CA ARG A 129 15.76 6.60 9.53
C ARG A 129 15.31 5.32 8.83
N ASP A 130 16.10 4.27 9.04
CA ASP A 130 15.75 2.92 8.63
C ASP A 130 14.65 2.39 9.55
N ILE A 131 13.50 2.02 8.99
CA ILE A 131 12.38 1.43 9.75
C ILE A 131 12.35 -0.10 9.68
N CYS A 132 13.31 -0.71 8.98
CA CYS A 132 13.62 -2.14 9.09
C CYS A 132 14.43 -2.43 10.36
N ASP A 133 15.02 -1.40 10.97
CA ASP A 133 15.67 -1.48 12.27
C ASP A 133 14.63 -1.57 13.40
N ARG A 134 14.72 -2.65 14.18
CA ARG A 134 13.86 -2.92 15.33
C ARG A 134 13.93 -1.84 16.40
N GLU A 135 15.08 -1.18 16.58
CA GLU A 135 15.21 -0.09 17.56
C GLU A 135 14.32 1.11 17.17
N VAL A 136 14.17 1.38 15.87
CA VAL A 136 13.29 2.43 15.36
C VAL A 136 11.83 2.06 15.60
N ILE A 137 11.44 0.81 15.35
CA ILE A 137 10.08 0.32 15.61
C ILE A 137 9.76 0.30 17.12
N ALA A 138 10.68 -0.16 17.96
CA ALA A 138 10.55 -0.12 19.41
C ALA A 138 10.36 1.31 19.93
N SER A 139 11.10 2.28 19.37
CA SER A 139 10.95 3.70 19.70
C SER A 139 9.56 4.24 19.31
N ILE A 140 9.04 3.86 18.14
CA ILE A 140 7.68 4.22 17.71
C ILE A 140 6.65 3.64 18.68
N ALA A 141 6.78 2.35 19.02
CA ALA A 141 5.88 1.67 19.96
C ALA A 141 5.85 2.35 21.33
N GLY A 142 7.02 2.71 21.88
CA GLY A 142 7.13 3.44 23.14
C GLY A 142 6.42 4.80 23.11
N ARG A 143 6.52 5.56 21.99
CA ARG A 143 5.79 6.83 21.81
C ARG A 143 4.27 6.65 21.76
N LEU A 144 3.80 5.47 21.37
CA LEU A 144 2.38 5.11 21.38
C LEU A 144 1.93 4.55 22.73
N GLY A 145 2.84 4.34 23.68
CA GLY A 145 2.52 3.69 24.96
C GLY A 145 2.24 2.19 24.81
N LEU A 146 2.76 1.57 23.75
CA LEU A 146 2.73 0.12 23.53
C LEU A 146 4.00 -0.53 24.09
N ASP A 147 3.97 -1.85 24.27
CA ASP A 147 5.17 -2.63 24.61
C ASP A 147 6.18 -2.56 23.45
N PRO A 148 7.39 -1.97 23.65
CA PRO A 148 8.37 -1.84 22.59
C PRO A 148 8.82 -3.17 21.98
N GLY A 149 9.00 -4.19 22.82
CA GLY A 149 9.41 -5.53 22.39
C GLY A 149 8.30 -6.21 21.59
N GLY A 150 7.07 -6.24 22.10
CA GLY A 150 5.93 -6.86 21.44
C GLY A 150 5.63 -6.30 20.04
N VAL A 151 5.93 -5.02 19.77
CA VAL A 151 5.76 -4.43 18.44
C VAL A 151 6.99 -4.64 17.55
N ALA A 152 8.20 -4.45 18.08
CA ALA A 152 9.44 -4.58 17.29
C ALA A 152 9.74 -6.03 16.89
N ASP A 153 9.37 -6.98 17.76
CA ASP A 153 9.60 -8.41 17.57
C ASP A 153 8.39 -9.13 16.97
N ALA A 154 7.33 -8.39 16.59
CA ALA A 154 6.16 -8.94 15.93
C ALA A 154 6.51 -9.72 14.65
N CYS A 155 7.62 -9.39 14.00
CA CYS A 155 8.07 -10.13 12.82
C CYS A 155 8.55 -11.57 13.09
N ASP A 156 8.89 -11.90 14.34
CA ASP A 156 9.25 -13.26 14.74
C ASP A 156 8.07 -14.06 15.29
N ASP A 157 6.93 -13.41 15.55
CA ASP A 157 5.74 -14.06 16.08
C ASP A 157 4.96 -14.77 14.96
N PRO A 158 4.74 -16.10 15.05
CA PRO A 158 3.98 -16.85 14.06
C PRO A 158 2.53 -16.35 13.87
N TRP A 159 1.91 -15.74 14.89
CA TRP A 159 0.58 -15.14 14.76
C TRP A 159 0.60 -13.95 13.80
N PHE A 160 1.54 -13.02 13.98
CA PHE A 160 1.67 -11.85 13.12
C PHE A 160 2.13 -12.23 11.71
N GLN A 161 3.02 -13.21 11.55
CA GLN A 161 3.40 -13.74 10.23
C GLN A 161 2.19 -14.29 9.47
N ARG A 162 1.32 -15.08 10.13
CA ARG A 162 0.08 -15.57 9.52
C ARG A 162 -0.88 -14.42 9.17
N ALA A 163 -1.08 -13.48 10.10
CA ALA A 163 -1.92 -12.31 9.84
C ALA A 163 -1.40 -11.48 8.66
N GLY A 164 -0.08 -11.30 8.55
CA GLY A 164 0.58 -10.64 7.42
C GLY A 164 0.34 -11.37 6.11
N ALA A 165 0.56 -12.69 6.07
CA ALA A 165 0.27 -13.51 4.91
C ALA A 165 -1.20 -13.39 4.47
N GLU A 166 -2.15 -13.39 5.40
CA GLU A 166 -3.58 -13.17 5.09
C GLU A 166 -3.85 -11.79 4.45
N ARG A 167 -3.21 -10.72 4.93
CA ARG A 167 -3.34 -9.37 4.32
C ARG A 167 -2.74 -9.34 2.91
N LEU A 168 -1.61 -10.01 2.70
CA LEU A 168 -0.96 -10.11 1.39
C LEU A 168 -1.79 -10.95 0.41
N THR A 169 -2.31 -12.10 0.84
CA THR A 169 -3.27 -12.91 0.08
C THR A 169 -4.50 -12.10 -0.32
N ARG A 170 -5.03 -11.26 0.59
CA ARG A 170 -6.13 -10.36 0.27
C ARG A 170 -5.75 -9.34 -0.80
N SER A 171 -4.56 -8.73 -0.71
CA SER A 171 -4.08 -7.78 -1.73
C SER A 171 -3.96 -8.41 -3.12
N TYR A 172 -3.52 -9.68 -3.18
CA TYR A 172 -3.47 -10.45 -4.41
C TYR A 172 -4.87 -10.65 -5.01
N HIS A 173 -5.83 -11.10 -4.21
CA HIS A 173 -7.22 -11.32 -4.67
C HIS A 173 -7.94 -10.02 -5.06
N ASP A 174 -7.56 -8.89 -4.46
CA ASP A 174 -8.05 -7.56 -4.83
C ASP A 174 -7.35 -6.99 -6.09
N GLY A 175 -6.37 -7.71 -6.66
CA GLY A 175 -5.67 -7.30 -7.88
C GLY A 175 -4.65 -6.17 -7.67
N VAL A 176 -4.13 -6.03 -6.46
CA VAL A 176 -3.14 -5.00 -6.12
C VAL A 176 -1.79 -5.36 -6.73
N PHE A 177 -1.26 -4.47 -7.57
CA PHE A 177 0.05 -4.63 -8.21
C PHE A 177 1.06 -3.53 -7.85
N GLY A 178 0.65 -2.59 -7.00
CA GLY A 178 1.42 -1.41 -6.63
C GLY A 178 0.71 -0.62 -5.55
N VAL A 179 1.39 0.35 -4.94
CA VAL A 179 0.82 1.21 -3.91
C VAL A 179 1.20 2.68 -4.11
N PRO A 180 0.34 3.64 -3.71
CA PRO A 180 -0.96 3.45 -3.06
C PRO A 180 -2.03 2.94 -4.02
N PHE A 181 -2.95 2.12 -3.53
CA PHE A 181 -4.03 1.54 -4.33
C PHE A 181 -5.34 1.57 -3.56
N PHE A 182 -6.39 2.17 -4.10
CA PHE A 182 -7.67 2.35 -3.43
C PHE A 182 -8.74 1.52 -4.12
N ILE A 183 -9.69 1.01 -3.35
CA ILE A 183 -10.83 0.25 -3.86
C ILE A 183 -12.11 0.76 -3.23
N ARG A 184 -13.08 1.13 -4.08
CA ARG A 184 -14.46 1.42 -3.68
C ARG A 184 -15.39 0.40 -4.32
N GLY A 185 -15.92 -0.52 -3.51
CA GLY A 185 -16.74 -1.61 -4.02
C GLY A 185 -15.94 -2.52 -4.94
N ARG A 186 -16.11 -2.39 -6.26
CA ARG A 186 -15.36 -3.15 -7.29
C ARG A 186 -14.42 -2.29 -8.12
N GLU A 187 -14.37 -0.98 -7.88
CA GLU A 187 -13.59 -0.07 -8.70
C GLU A 187 -12.22 0.23 -8.06
N PRO A 188 -11.13 -0.05 -8.77
CA PRO A 188 -9.78 0.24 -8.34
C PRO A 188 -9.31 1.64 -8.78
N PHE A 189 -8.43 2.24 -7.97
CA PHE A 189 -7.74 3.49 -8.25
C PHE A 189 -6.26 3.32 -7.84
N PHE A 190 -5.34 3.36 -8.80
CA PHE A 190 -3.91 3.18 -8.54
C PHE A 190 -3.16 4.51 -8.64
N GLY A 191 -2.33 4.81 -7.63
CA GLY A 191 -1.48 5.99 -7.59
C GLY A 191 -2.06 7.15 -6.77
N VAL A 192 -1.17 8.00 -6.25
CA VAL A 192 -1.54 9.18 -5.46
C VAL A 192 -2.29 10.22 -6.30
N ASP A 193 -2.02 10.27 -7.60
CA ASP A 193 -2.72 11.09 -8.60
C ASP A 193 -4.21 10.71 -8.75
N ARG A 194 -4.58 9.49 -8.35
CA ARG A 194 -5.98 9.03 -8.37
C ARG A 194 -6.73 9.24 -7.06
N LEU A 195 -6.05 9.66 -5.99
CA LEU A 195 -6.69 9.93 -4.70
C LEU A 195 -7.83 10.97 -4.80
N PRO A 196 -7.71 12.11 -5.52
CA PRO A 196 -8.83 13.05 -5.65
C PRO A 196 -10.07 12.44 -6.32
N ALA A 197 -9.87 11.59 -7.33
CA ALA A 197 -10.96 10.88 -8.01
C ALA A 197 -11.61 9.85 -7.09
N TYR A 198 -10.81 9.08 -6.35
CA TYR A 198 -11.29 8.15 -5.33
C TYR A 198 -12.09 8.86 -4.22
N ALA A 199 -11.57 9.97 -3.69
CA ALA A 199 -12.24 10.75 -2.64
C ALA A 199 -13.56 11.38 -3.12
N ARG A 200 -13.61 11.84 -4.38
CA ARG A 200 -14.87 12.29 -5.00
C ARG A 200 -15.87 11.13 -5.10
N ALA A 201 -15.44 9.99 -5.64
CA ALA A 201 -16.30 8.82 -5.73
C ALA A 201 -16.84 8.43 -4.35
N HIS A 202 -15.98 8.37 -3.33
CA HIS A 202 -16.38 8.06 -1.95
C HIS A 202 -17.52 8.95 -1.44
N ARG A 203 -17.44 10.27 -1.68
CA ARG A 203 -18.45 11.25 -1.26
C ARG A 203 -19.76 11.17 -2.04
N GLU A 204 -19.70 10.84 -3.33
CA GLU A 204 -20.86 10.89 -4.23
C GLU A 204 -21.83 9.70 -4.06
N GLY A 205 -21.45 8.63 -3.36
CA GLY A 205 -22.41 7.69 -2.75
C GLY A 205 -23.39 6.91 -3.65
N GLY A 206 -23.46 7.16 -4.96
CA GLY A 206 -24.26 6.44 -5.93
C GLY A 206 -23.51 5.28 -6.60
N PRO A 207 -24.21 4.37 -7.30
CA PRO A 207 -23.56 3.33 -8.09
C PRO A 207 -22.67 3.99 -9.13
N LEU A 208 -21.43 3.50 -9.22
CA LEU A 208 -20.50 3.93 -10.24
C LEU A 208 -21.14 3.72 -11.62
N PRO A 209 -20.94 4.65 -12.58
CA PRO A 209 -21.34 4.38 -13.94
C PRO A 209 -20.71 3.04 -14.36
N ALA A 210 -21.54 2.11 -14.84
CA ALA A 210 -21.03 0.85 -15.36
C ALA A 210 -19.90 1.14 -16.36
N PRO A 211 -18.81 0.35 -16.36
CA PRO A 211 -17.76 0.52 -17.36
C PRO A 211 -18.42 0.41 -18.73
N GLY A 212 -18.50 1.53 -19.46
CA GLY A 212 -19.26 1.65 -20.71
C GLY A 212 -20.13 2.91 -20.86
N ALA A 213 -20.34 3.71 -19.80
CA ALA A 213 -21.15 4.94 -19.94
C ALA A 213 -20.45 6.06 -20.77
N ALA A 214 -19.14 5.94 -21.03
CA ALA A 214 -18.38 6.82 -21.92
C ALA A 214 -17.69 6.05 -23.05
N ALA A 215 -18.45 5.23 -23.78
CA ALA A 215 -18.09 4.81 -25.13
C ALA A 215 -19.35 4.38 -25.88
N ARG A 216 -20.20 5.35 -26.26
CA ARG A 216 -21.15 5.13 -27.36
C ARG A 216 -20.45 5.37 -28.69
N SER A 217 -19.61 4.44 -29.06
CA SER A 217 -19.30 4.10 -30.45
C SER A 217 -18.98 2.61 -30.44
N GLY A 218 -19.93 1.81 -30.95
CA GLY A 218 -19.91 0.36 -30.82
C GLY A 218 -18.82 -0.27 -31.68
N GLU A 219 -17.74 -0.69 -31.05
CA GLU A 219 -16.95 -1.82 -31.51
C GLU A 219 -16.88 -2.88 -30.41
N PRO A 220 -17.06 -4.16 -30.74
CA PRO A 220 -16.97 -5.23 -29.75
C PRO A 220 -15.51 -5.38 -29.29
N LEU A 221 -15.29 -5.33 -27.97
CA LEU A 221 -14.04 -5.63 -27.27
C LEU A 221 -13.48 -7.06 -27.53
N ALA A 222 -14.19 -7.87 -28.32
CA ALA A 222 -13.75 -9.18 -28.77
C ALA A 222 -12.53 -9.14 -29.72
N GLY A 223 -12.16 -7.96 -30.24
CA GLY A 223 -10.99 -7.77 -31.10
C GLY A 223 -9.67 -7.41 -30.39
N LEU A 224 -9.67 -7.23 -29.06
CA LEU A 224 -8.50 -6.75 -28.31
C LEU A 224 -7.55 -7.86 -27.82
N LEU A 225 -7.82 -9.13 -28.16
CA LEU A 225 -6.90 -10.23 -27.96
C LEU A 225 -6.78 -11.03 -29.26
N PRO A 226 -5.74 -10.80 -30.10
CA PRO A 226 -5.33 -11.82 -31.03
C PRO A 226 -4.71 -12.95 -30.22
N ALA A 227 -5.26 -14.15 -30.38
CA ALA A 227 -4.59 -15.39 -30.03
C ALA A 227 -3.22 -15.41 -30.71
N GLY A 228 -2.17 -15.27 -29.91
CA GLY A 228 -0.79 -15.37 -30.32
C GLY A 228 0.04 -15.60 -29.07
N LEU A 229 0.32 -16.86 -28.78
CA LEU A 229 1.42 -17.26 -27.92
C LEU A 229 2.71 -16.72 -28.55
N ASP A 230 3.08 -15.49 -28.19
CA ASP A 230 4.39 -14.95 -28.53
C ASP A 230 5.35 -15.34 -27.40
N SER A 231 6.00 -16.48 -27.59
CA SER A 231 7.17 -16.90 -26.82
C SER A 231 8.36 -16.01 -27.19
N GLY A 232 8.34 -14.78 -26.68
CA GLY A 232 9.41 -13.78 -26.75
C GLY A 232 9.58 -13.09 -25.39
N PRO A 233 10.78 -12.59 -25.04
CA PRO A 233 11.07 -12.12 -23.68
C PRO A 233 10.23 -10.89 -23.36
N GLY A 234 9.34 -11.03 -22.37
CA GLY A 234 8.35 -10.04 -21.96
C GLY A 234 8.95 -8.63 -21.82
N GLY A 235 8.50 -7.73 -22.69
CA GLY A 235 8.75 -6.30 -22.59
C GLY A 235 8.07 -5.75 -21.35
N GLY A 236 8.87 -5.27 -20.40
CA GLY A 236 8.42 -4.68 -19.15
C GLY A 236 7.65 -3.38 -19.36
N CYS A 237 6.50 -3.27 -18.69
CA CYS A 237 5.83 -2.00 -18.47
C CYS A 237 6.46 -1.31 -17.24
N GLY A 238 6.95 -0.09 -17.48
CA GLY A 238 7.55 0.80 -16.49
C GLY A 238 6.56 1.35 -15.47
#